data_AF-A0A6A6NN64-F1
#
_entry.id   AF-A0A6A6NN64-F1
#
_cell.length_a   1.000
_cell.length_b   1.000
_cell.length_c   1.000
_cell.angle_alpha   90.00
_cell.angle_beta   90.00
_cell.angle_gamma   90.00
#
_symmetry.space_group_name_H-M   'P 1'
#
loop_
_entity.id
_entity.type
_entity.pdbx_description
1 polymer ?
#
loop_
_entity_poly.entity_id
_entity_poly.type
_entity_poly.pdbx_seq_one_letter_code
_entity_poly.pdbx_strand_id
1 'polypeptide(L)' 'MPSATPIRSFLASAKNFVKEPHPYSRFPATLQAHTHYAPFFTRQIARTASLYVPGAVFLLGWPFMVKAVLQRTGI' A
#
# COMPACT_ATOMS: atom_id res chain seq x y z
N MET A 1 40.33 -25.40 5.82
CA MET A 1 39.58 -24.18 5.49
C MET A 1 40.57 -23.15 4.95
N PRO A 2 40.43 -22.65 3.71
CA PRO A 2 41.33 -21.61 3.21
C PRO A 2 41.22 -20.37 4.10
N SER A 3 42.34 -19.87 4.62
CA SER A 3 42.38 -18.67 5.44
C SER A 3 41.99 -17.46 4.60
N ALA A 4 41.12 -16.59 5.14
CA ALA A 4 40.78 -15.35 4.47
C ALA A 4 42.04 -14.48 4.39
N THR A 5 42.37 -14.00 3.19
CA THR A 5 43.49 -13.06 3.01
C THR A 5 43.25 -11.80 3.85
N PRO A 6 44.31 -11.12 4.33
CA PRO A 6 44.18 -9.90 5.15
C PRO A 6 43.39 -8.79 4.45
N ILE A 7 43.42 -8.75 3.11
CA ILE A 7 42.60 -7.84 2.32
C ILE A 7 41.10 -8.18 2.45
N ARG A 8 40.75 -9.48 2.42
CA ARG A 8 39.37 -9.92 2.55
C ARG A 8 38.82 -9.68 3.96
N SER A 9 39.64 -9.81 5.00
CA SER A 9 39.24 -9.49 6.38
C SER A 9 39.07 -7.99 6.59
N PHE A 10 39.93 -7.17 5.99
CA PHE A 10 39.80 -5.70 6.02
C PHE A 10 38.55 -5.21 5.28
N LEU A 11 38.25 -5.75 4.09
CA LEU A 11 37.02 -5.41 3.37
C LEU A 11 35.76 -5.84 4.13
N ALA A 12 35.81 -6.98 4.83
CA ALA A 12 34.72 -7.44 5.68
C ALA A 12 34.54 -6.56 6.92
N SER A 13 35.61 -6.07 7.54
CA SER A 13 35.53 -5.15 8.68
C SER A 13 35.03 -3.77 8.25
N ALA A 14 35.50 -3.24 7.11
CA ALA A 14 35.04 -1.97 6.55
C ALA A 14 33.54 -1.99 6.21
N LYS A 15 33.02 -3.09 5.66
CA LYS A 15 31.58 -3.29 5.41
C LYS A 15 30.73 -3.21 6.69
N ASN A 16 31.28 -3.67 7.81
CA ASN A 16 30.60 -3.65 9.11
C ASN A 16 30.84 -2.34 9.88
N PHE A 17 31.91 -1.60 9.58
CA PHE A 17 32.23 -0.32 10.21
C PHE A 17 31.19 0.76 9.92
N VAL A 18 30.62 0.78 8.70
CA VAL A 18 29.54 1.69 8.31
C VAL A 18 28.20 1.31 8.97
N LYS A 19 28.08 0.08 9.47
CA LYS A 19 26.93 -0.36 10.27
C LYS A 19 27.21 0.01 11.73
N GLU A 20 26.99 1.27 12.09
CA GLU A 20 27.07 1.69 13.48
C GLU A 20 26.20 0.76 14.36
N PRO A 21 26.71 0.30 15.52
CA PRO A 21 25.91 -0.37 16.55
C PRO A 21 25.01 0.65 17.28
N HIS A 22 24.45 1.62 16.55
CA HIS A 22 23.35 2.38 17.09
C HIS A 22 22.18 1.43 17.30
N PRO A 23 21.44 1.56 18.41
CA PRO A 23 20.21 0.82 18.61
C PRO A 23 19.20 1.31 17.59
N TYR A 24 19.27 0.80 16.37
CA TYR A 24 18.14 0.79 15.47
C TYR A 24 17.13 -0.13 16.15
N SER A 25 16.29 0.46 16.99
CA SER A 25 15.10 -0.20 17.52
C SER A 25 14.24 -0.79 16.39
N ARG A 26 14.49 -0.38 15.14
CA ARG A 26 13.83 -0.82 13.91
C ARG A 26 14.81 -0.86 12.72
N PHE A 27 15.58 -1.94 12.56
CA PHE A 27 16.26 -2.24 11.30
C PHE A 27 15.28 -2.91 10.31
N PRO A 28 14.95 -2.30 9.16
CA PRO A 28 13.96 -2.87 8.24
C PRO A 28 14.35 -4.25 7.68
N ALA A 29 15.64 -4.60 7.69
CA ALA A 29 16.13 -5.91 7.27
C ALA A 29 15.94 -7.02 8.31
N THR A 30 15.79 -6.68 9.60
CA THR A 30 15.61 -7.65 10.70
C THR A 30 14.25 -7.54 11.37
N LEU A 31 13.46 -6.54 11.02
CA LEU A 31 12.08 -6.39 11.47
C LEU A 31 11.19 -7.43 10.77
N GLN A 32 10.32 -8.06 11.56
CA GLN A 32 9.27 -8.90 11.01
C GLN A 32 8.33 -8.03 10.17
N ALA A 33 8.06 -8.46 8.93
CA ALA A 33 7.03 -7.82 8.12
C ALA A 33 5.69 -7.89 8.87
N HIS A 34 5.02 -6.75 9.04
CA HIS A 34 3.70 -6.75 9.65
C HIS A 34 2.74 -7.56 8.77
N THR A 35 1.84 -8.31 9.40
CA THR A 35 0.79 -9.00 8.65
C THR A 35 -0.14 -7.96 8.04
N HIS A 36 -0.57 -8.20 6.80
CA HIS A 36 -1.53 -7.31 6.14
C HIS A 36 -2.91 -7.52 6.76
N TYR A 37 -3.41 -6.52 7.49
CA TYR A 37 -4.76 -6.58 8.05
C TYR A 37 -5.80 -6.11 7.01
N ALA A 38 -6.22 -7.04 6.14
CA ALA A 38 -7.16 -6.78 5.05
C ALA A 38 -8.52 -6.18 5.47
N PRO A 39 -9.13 -6.58 6.60
CA PRO A 39 -10.45 -6.05 6.99
C PRO A 39 -10.47 -4.53 7.23
N PHE A 40 -9.35 -3.94 7.64
CA PHE A 40 -9.26 -2.50 7.84
C PHE A 40 -9.39 -1.75 6.50
N PHE A 41 -8.63 -2.20 5.49
CA PHE A 41 -8.65 -1.58 4.17
C PHE A 41 -9.99 -1.79 3.47
N THR A 42 -10.59 -2.98 3.56
CA THR A 42 -11.90 -3.24 2.95
C THR A 42 -13.00 -2.38 3.58
N ARG A 43 -12.99 -2.22 4.92
CA ARG A 43 -13.93 -1.33 5.62
C ARG A 43 -13.75 0.13 5.20
N GLN A 44 -12.52 0.60 5.07
CA GLN A 44 -12.24 1.97 4.63
C GLN A 44 -12.70 2.18 3.18
N ILE A 45 -12.38 1.25 2.28
CA ILE A 45 -12.84 1.29 0.88
C ILE A 45 -14.36 1.31 0.82
N ALA A 46 -15.05 0.44 1.57
CA ALA A 46 -16.51 0.39 1.58
C ALA A 46 -17.15 1.72 2.03
N ARG A 47 -16.61 2.35 3.08
CA ARG A 47 -17.10 3.65 3.58
C ARG A 47 -16.87 4.78 2.58
N THR A 48 -15.73 4.76 1.89
CA THR A 48 -15.43 5.74 0.85
C THR A 48 -16.36 5.51 -0.35
N ALA A 49 -16.46 4.26 -0.81
CA ALA A 49 -17.30 3.89 -1.94
C ALA A 49 -18.78 4.22 -1.70
N SER A 50 -19.31 4.05 -0.49
CA SER A 50 -20.71 4.35 -0.19
C SER A 50 -21.10 5.81 -0.42
N LEU A 51 -20.13 6.74 -0.37
CA LEU A 51 -20.36 8.15 -0.66
C LEU A 51 -20.13 8.48 -2.14
N TYR A 52 -19.00 8.06 -2.69
CA TYR A 52 -18.59 8.46 -4.04
C TYR A 52 -19.32 7.70 -5.14
N VAL A 53 -19.66 6.43 -4.93
CA VAL A 53 -20.33 5.62 -5.96
C VAL A 53 -21.73 6.17 -6.28
N PRO A 54 -22.62 6.44 -5.31
CA PRO A 54 -23.92 7.04 -5.62
C PRO A 54 -23.81 8.41 -6.30
N GLY A 55 -22.89 9.26 -5.83
CA GLY A 55 -22.64 10.57 -6.43
C GLY A 55 -22.17 10.47 -7.89
N ALA A 56 -21.24 9.56 -8.17
CA ALA A 56 -20.76 9.30 -9.53
C ALA A 56 -21.85 8.69 -10.43
N VAL A 57 -22.64 7.75 -9.90
CA VAL A 57 -23.78 7.16 -10.62
C VAL A 57 -24.83 8.22 -10.95
N PHE A 58 -25.10 9.14 -10.04
CA PHE A 58 -26.03 10.23 -10.31
C PHE A 58 -25.47 11.19 -11.38
N LEU A 59 -24.23 11.65 -11.20
CA LEU A 59 -23.60 12.64 -12.07
C LEU A 59 -23.32 12.12 -13.48
N LEU A 60 -22.99 10.84 -13.65
CA LEU A 60 -22.75 10.24 -14.96
C LEU A 60 -24.00 9.55 -15.53
N GLY A 61 -24.87 9.04 -14.67
CA GLY A 61 -26.08 8.31 -15.03
C GLY A 61 -27.31 9.17 -15.31
N TRP A 62 -27.26 10.48 -15.01
CA TRP A 62 -28.41 11.38 -15.20
C TRP A 62 -29.04 11.35 -16.61
N PRO A 63 -28.33 11.21 -17.75
CA PRO A 63 -28.98 11.22 -19.05
C PRO A 63 -29.83 9.96 -19.25
N PHE A 64 -29.39 8.82 -18.72
CA PHE A 64 -30.13 7.56 -18.76
C PHE A 64 -31.36 7.61 -17.86
N MET A 65 -31.23 8.21 -16.66
CA MET A 65 -32.37 8.41 -15.77
C MET A 65 -33.42 9.34 -16.42
N VAL A 66 -32.98 10.45 -17.02
CA VAL A 66 -33.85 11.38 -17.76
C VAL A 66 -34.53 10.68 -18.93
N LYS A 67 -33.79 9.93 -19.75
CA LYS A 67 -34.36 9.13 -20.85
C LYS A 67 -35.41 8.14 -20.35
N ALA A 68 -35.13 7.41 -19.27
CA ALA A 68 -36.05 6.44 -18.71
C ALA A 68 -37.34 7.10 -18.19
N VAL A 69 -37.22 8.29 -17.58
CA VAL A 69 -38.38 9.08 -17.14
C VAL A 69 -39.19 9.57 -18.33
N LEU A 70 -38.56 10.17 -19.35
CA LEU A 70 -39.20 10.68 -20.57
C LEU A 70 -40.01 9.58 -21.28
N GLN A 71 -39.37 8.42 -21.51
CA GLN A 71 -40.02 7.25 -22.12
C GLN A 71 -41.24 6.77 -21.32
N ARG A 72 -41.21 6.89 -19.99
CA ARG A 72 -42.33 6.50 -19.13
C ARG A 72 -43.45 7.55 -19.11
N THR A 73 -43.12 8.83 -19.27
CA THR A 73 -44.08 9.94 -19.32
C THR A 73 -44.70 10.17 -20.70
N GLY A 74 -44.22 9.48 -21.75
CA GLY A 74 -44.79 9.56 -23.09
C GLY A 74 -44.49 10.87 -23.83
N ILE A 75 -43.40 11.54 -23.42
CA ILE A 75 -42.82 12.71 -24.12
C ILE A 75 -41.58 12.24 -24.89
#